data_AF-A0A1L7VUB2-F1
#
_entry.id   AF-A0A1L7VUB2-F1
#
_cell.length_a   1.000
_cell.length_b   1.000
_cell.length_c   1.000
_cell.angle_alpha   90.00
_cell.angle_beta   90.00
_cell.angle_gamma   90.00
#
_symmetry.space_group_name_H-M   'P 1'
#
loop_
_entity.id
_entity.type
_entity.pdbx_description
1 polymer ?
#
loop_
_entity_poly.entity_id
_entity_poly.type
_entity_poly.pdbx_seq_one_letter_code
_entity_poly.pdbx_strand_id
1 'polypeptide(L)'
;MTKTTTCDSIQNYYKISMEDFAKWNPAVGSKCTGLWANYNVCVGVIGGTPTKPSTGVKTPSPIQAGMVSNCKKFHPVASTTTCDSIQKYYKITMAQLVKWNPAIGAKCTGLWAKYYVCVGV
;
A
#
# COMPACT_ATOMS: atom_id res chain seq x y z
N MET A 1 -9.30 -3.07 17.79
CA MET A 1 -9.29 -1.66 17.33
C MET A 1 -8.79 -0.73 18.43
N THR A 2 -8.10 0.37 18.10
CA THR A 2 -7.76 1.43 19.08
C THR A 2 -8.94 2.39 19.26
N LYS A 3 -8.94 3.20 20.32
CA LYS A 3 -10.01 4.18 20.61
C LYS A 3 -10.28 5.19 19.48
N THR A 4 -9.38 5.33 18.51
CA THR A 4 -9.51 6.25 17.36
C THR A 4 -10.11 5.61 16.11
N THR A 5 -10.40 4.30 16.14
CA THR A 5 -10.97 3.59 14.98
C THR A 5 -12.47 3.88 14.87
N THR A 6 -12.91 4.39 13.72
CA THR A 6 -14.34 4.64 13.38
C THR A 6 -14.79 3.74 12.24
N CYS A 7 -16.10 3.53 12.03
CA CYS A 7 -16.58 2.80 10.84
C CYS A 7 -16.11 3.49 9.56
N ASP A 8 -16.14 4.82 9.49
CA ASP A 8 -15.63 5.56 8.35
C ASP A 8 -14.17 5.22 8.06
N SER A 9 -13.31 5.14 9.09
CA SER A 9 -11.91 4.79 8.91
C SER A 9 -11.73 3.35 8.39
N ILE A 10 -12.55 2.40 8.87
CA ILE A 10 -12.52 0.99 8.44
C ILE A 10 -13.01 0.88 7.00
N GLN A 11 -14.16 1.47 6.69
CA GLN A 11 -14.75 1.48 5.36
C GLN A 11 -13.80 2.13 4.35
N ASN A 12 -13.19 3.26 4.70
CA ASN A 12 -12.23 3.93 3.83
C ASN A 12 -10.94 3.13 3.66
N TYR A 13 -10.51 2.40 4.68
CA TYR A 13 -9.29 1.61 4.63
C TYR A 13 -9.49 0.32 3.82
N TYR A 14 -10.54 -0.45 4.11
CA TYR A 14 -10.86 -1.72 3.43
C TYR A 14 -11.67 -1.55 2.14
N LYS A 15 -12.10 -0.33 1.83
CA LYS A 15 -12.96 0.01 0.68
C LYS A 15 -14.24 -0.82 0.65
N ILE A 16 -14.93 -0.89 1.79
CA ILE A 16 -16.19 -1.60 1.97
C ILE A 16 -17.31 -0.61 2.29
N SER A 17 -18.55 -0.93 1.90
CA SER A 17 -19.72 -0.09 2.20
C SER A 17 -20.14 -0.23 3.67
N MET A 18 -20.88 0.76 4.21
CA MET A 18 -21.45 0.63 5.56
C MET A 18 -22.48 -0.50 5.60
N GLU A 19 -23.17 -0.74 4.48
CA GLU A 19 -24.14 -1.82 4.33
C GLU A 19 -23.48 -3.19 4.48
N ASP A 20 -22.40 -3.44 3.73
CA ASP A 20 -21.62 -4.68 3.85
C ASP A 20 -21.03 -4.83 5.26
N PHE A 21 -20.47 -3.74 5.79
CA PHE A 21 -19.87 -3.75 7.11
C PHE A 21 -20.88 -4.07 8.23
N ALA A 22 -22.08 -3.46 8.19
CA ALA A 22 -23.16 -3.74 9.12
C ALA A 22 -23.76 -5.15 8.91
N LYS A 23 -23.82 -5.63 7.67
CA LYS A 23 -24.27 -6.99 7.35
C LYS A 23 -23.35 -8.05 7.95
N TRP A 24 -22.03 -7.83 7.92
CA TRP A 24 -21.06 -8.75 8.52
C TRP A 24 -20.91 -8.56 10.03
N ASN A 25 -21.28 -7.39 10.56
CA ASN A 25 -21.19 -7.06 11.98
C ASN A 25 -22.50 -6.42 12.48
N PRO A 26 -23.60 -7.21 12.64
CA PRO A 26 -24.90 -6.65 13.00
C PRO A 26 -24.90 -5.83 14.30
N ALA A 27 -24.04 -6.20 15.26
CA ALA A 27 -23.89 -5.50 16.54
C ALA A 27 -23.35 -4.06 16.40
N VAL A 28 -22.65 -3.73 15.30
CA VAL A 28 -22.18 -2.36 15.03
C VAL A 28 -23.35 -1.43 14.72
N GLY A 29 -24.40 -1.97 14.10
CA GLY A 29 -25.57 -1.23 13.64
C GLY A 29 -25.29 -0.35 12.42
N SER A 30 -26.32 -0.02 11.64
CA SER A 30 -26.21 0.81 10.43
C SER A 30 -25.74 2.24 10.69
N LYS A 31 -25.86 2.73 11.93
CA LYS A 31 -25.40 4.05 12.38
C LYS A 31 -24.02 4.03 13.05
N CYS A 32 -23.29 2.91 13.02
CA CYS A 32 -21.97 2.77 13.65
C CYS A 32 -21.93 3.04 15.18
N THR A 33 -23.05 2.90 15.89
CA THR A 33 -23.11 3.21 17.33
C THR A 33 -22.61 2.07 18.21
N GLY A 34 -22.49 0.86 17.66
CA GLY A 34 -22.07 -0.34 18.39
C GLY A 34 -20.60 -0.73 18.20
N LEU A 35 -19.76 0.15 17.66
CA LEU A 35 -18.34 -0.16 17.46
C LEU A 35 -17.56 -0.01 18.78
N TRP A 36 -17.07 -1.13 19.33
CA TRP A 36 -16.35 -1.13 20.61
C TRP A 36 -14.83 -1.13 20.42
N ALA A 37 -14.14 -0.31 21.24
CA ALA A 37 -12.69 -0.34 21.32
C ALA A 37 -12.20 -1.71 21.80
N ASN A 38 -11.03 -2.14 21.32
CA ASN A 38 -10.40 -3.44 21.62
C ASN A 38 -11.17 -4.70 21.19
N TYR A 39 -12.24 -4.55 20.41
CA TYR A 39 -12.90 -5.68 19.75
C TYR A 39 -12.43 -5.85 18.29
N ASN A 40 -12.67 -7.05 17.75
CA ASN A 40 -12.44 -7.39 16.35
C ASN A 40 -13.77 -7.37 15.59
N VAL A 41 -13.70 -7.02 14.32
CA VAL A 41 -14.85 -7.01 13.40
C VAL A 41 -14.47 -7.73 12.11
N CYS A 42 -15.47 -8.22 11.39
CA CYS A 42 -15.34 -8.74 10.05
C CYS A 42 -15.21 -7.58 9.04
N VAL A 43 -14.18 -7.63 8.20
CA VAL A 43 -13.94 -6.63 7.12
C VAL A 43 -14.00 -7.27 5.72
N GLY A 44 -14.52 -8.50 5.65
CA GLY A 44 -14.70 -9.27 4.43
C GLY A 44 -15.31 -10.64 4.70
N VAL A 45 -15.84 -11.27 3.66
CA VAL A 45 -16.39 -12.64 3.67
C VAL A 45 -15.77 -13.47 2.54
N ILE A 46 -15.78 -14.80 2.68
CA ILE A 46 -15.33 -15.72 1.63
C ILE A 46 -16.23 -15.54 0.41
N GLY A 47 -15.62 -15.30 -0.77
CA GLY A 47 -16.33 -15.02 -2.01
C GLY A 47 -16.71 -13.55 -2.24
N GLY A 48 -16.48 -12.66 -1.27
CA GLY A 48 -16.51 -11.22 -1.48
C GLY A 48 -15.19 -10.72 -2.08
N THR A 49 -15.18 -9.51 -2.64
CA THR A 49 -13.95 -8.82 -3.07
C THR A 49 -13.53 -7.75 -2.05
N PRO A 50 -12.92 -8.11 -0.91
CA PRO A 50 -12.24 -7.12 -0.09
C PRO A 50 -11.02 -6.63 -0.85
N THR A 51 -11.05 -5.39 -1.33
CA THR A 51 -9.87 -4.74 -1.89
C THR A 51 -8.87 -4.51 -0.77
N LYS A 52 -7.67 -5.08 -0.92
CA LYS A 52 -6.56 -4.85 0.01
C LYS A 52 -6.38 -3.33 0.19
N PRO A 53 -6.34 -2.82 1.44
CA PRO A 53 -6.11 -1.42 1.71
C PRO A 53 -4.86 -0.91 0.98
N SER A 54 -5.05 0.12 0.14
CA SER A 54 -3.92 0.94 -0.30
C SER A 54 -3.46 1.74 0.91
N THR A 55 -2.16 1.83 1.12
CA THR A 55 -1.52 2.40 2.32
C THR A 55 -1.66 3.93 2.43
N GLY A 56 -2.53 4.56 1.63
CA GLY A 56 -2.72 6.01 1.58
C GLY A 56 -1.52 6.77 1.02
N VAL A 57 -0.46 6.06 0.61
CA VAL A 57 0.73 6.69 0.05
C VAL A 57 0.43 7.08 -1.39
N LYS A 58 0.36 8.40 -1.64
CA LYS A 58 0.24 8.93 -2.99
C LYS A 58 1.52 8.60 -3.77
N THR A 59 1.37 7.87 -4.87
CA THR A 59 2.50 7.57 -5.74
C THR A 59 2.97 8.86 -6.42
N PRO A 60 4.25 9.24 -6.28
CA PRO A 60 4.79 10.42 -6.96
C PRO A 60 4.87 10.21 -8.47
N SER A 61 4.99 11.30 -9.22
CA SER A 61 5.11 11.27 -10.69
C SER A 61 6.36 12.04 -11.11
N PRO A 62 7.13 11.58 -12.13
CA PRO A 62 6.87 10.39 -12.94
C PRO A 62 7.47 9.11 -12.34
N ILE A 63 6.87 7.96 -12.67
CA ILE A 63 7.36 6.61 -12.33
C ILE A 63 7.56 5.80 -13.59
N GLN A 64 8.44 4.79 -13.53
CA GLN A 64 8.60 3.87 -14.65
C GLN A 64 7.44 2.88 -14.74
N ALA A 65 7.14 2.42 -15.95
CA ALA A 65 6.15 1.39 -16.17
C ALA A 65 6.51 0.10 -15.42
N GLY A 66 5.50 -0.56 -14.87
CA GLY A 66 5.65 -1.84 -14.16
C GLY A 66 6.05 -1.72 -12.68
N MET A 67 6.25 -0.52 -12.13
CA MET A 67 6.43 -0.35 -10.68
C MET A 67 5.22 -0.90 -9.91
N VAL A 68 5.47 -1.60 -8.81
CA VAL A 68 4.42 -2.21 -7.99
C VAL A 68 3.45 -1.17 -7.42
N SER A 69 2.16 -1.50 -7.43
CA SER A 69 1.09 -0.60 -6.97
C SER A 69 1.00 -0.45 -5.45
N ASN A 70 1.58 -1.39 -4.70
CA ASN A 70 1.57 -1.38 -3.23
C ASN A 70 2.86 -0.77 -2.62
N CYS A 71 3.58 0.06 -3.38
CA CYS A 71 4.77 0.71 -2.87
C CYS A 71 4.44 1.70 -1.74
N LYS A 72 5.21 1.63 -0.65
CA LYS A 72 5.08 2.51 0.52
C LYS A 72 6.21 3.53 0.63
N LYS A 73 7.36 3.29 0.00
CA LYS A 73 8.53 4.17 0.05
C LYS A 73 9.11 4.37 -1.35
N PHE A 74 9.35 5.63 -1.71
CA PHE A 74 9.85 6.02 -3.02
C PHE A 74 11.21 6.69 -2.90
N HIS A 75 12.07 6.48 -3.89
CA HIS A 75 13.34 7.18 -4.05
C HIS A 75 13.35 7.99 -5.35
N PRO A 76 13.63 9.30 -5.32
CA PRO A 76 13.86 10.10 -6.53
C PRO A 76 15.23 9.77 -7.12
N VAL A 77 15.27 9.43 -8.40
CA VAL A 77 16.51 9.07 -9.09
C VAL A 77 17.16 10.35 -9.64
N ALA A 78 18.32 10.72 -9.12
CA ALA A 78 19.18 11.76 -9.67
C ALA A 78 20.10 11.18 -10.78
N SER A 79 20.78 12.05 -11.54
CA SER A 79 21.74 11.62 -12.56
C SER A 79 22.93 10.83 -11.99
N THR A 80 23.21 10.98 -10.71
CA THR A 80 24.28 10.27 -9.98
C THR A 80 23.79 9.03 -9.23
N THR A 81 22.47 8.79 -9.21
CA THR A 81 21.88 7.64 -8.50
C THR A 81 22.18 6.35 -9.26
N THR A 82 22.68 5.35 -8.53
CA THR A 82 22.95 3.99 -9.03
C THR A 82 22.15 2.96 -8.23
N CYS A 83 21.86 1.78 -8.80
CA CYS A 83 21.20 0.71 -8.02
C CYS A 83 22.02 0.31 -6.80
N ASP A 84 23.35 0.28 -6.91
CA ASP A 84 24.24 0.01 -5.77
C ASP A 84 24.05 1.03 -4.63
N SER A 85 23.98 2.34 -4.96
CA SER A 85 23.73 3.39 -3.96
C SER A 85 22.36 3.24 -3.28
N ILE A 86 21.31 2.91 -4.03
CA ILE A 86 19.96 2.66 -3.51
C ILE A 86 19.97 1.44 -2.59
N GLN A 87 20.56 0.33 -3.03
CA GLN A 87 20.66 -0.91 -2.26
C GLN A 87 21.39 -0.68 -0.93
N LYS A 88 22.51 0.04 -0.96
CA LYS A 88 23.30 0.35 0.24
C LYS A 88 22.57 1.30 1.20
N TYR A 89 21.85 2.29 0.67
CA TYR A 89 21.12 3.27 1.47
C TYR A 89 19.89 2.64 2.14
N TYR A 90 19.07 1.91 1.39
CA TYR A 90 17.83 1.31 1.90
C TYR A 90 18.01 -0.11 2.47
N LYS A 91 19.23 -0.68 2.39
CA LYS A 91 19.55 -2.04 2.82
C LYS A 91 18.68 -3.10 2.13
N ILE A 92 18.52 -2.96 0.81
CA ILE A 92 17.73 -3.88 -0.04
C ILE A 92 18.62 -4.58 -1.06
N THR A 93 18.18 -5.73 -1.56
CA THR A 93 18.89 -6.47 -2.61
C THR A 93 18.48 -6.00 -4.00
N MET A 94 19.32 -6.27 -5.02
CA MET A 94 18.96 -6.00 -6.41
C MET A 94 17.70 -6.76 -6.82
N ALA A 95 17.53 -7.99 -6.33
CA ALA A 95 16.32 -8.78 -6.58
C ALA A 95 15.06 -8.11 -6.02
N GLN A 96 15.11 -7.53 -4.82
CA GLN A 96 13.99 -6.75 -4.26
C GLN A 96 13.72 -5.49 -5.08
N LEU A 97 14.77 -4.75 -5.44
CA LEU A 97 14.65 -3.53 -6.23
C LEU A 97 14.00 -3.79 -7.60
N VAL A 98 14.43 -4.85 -8.30
CA VAL A 98 13.84 -5.27 -9.59
C VAL A 98 12.44 -5.85 -9.40
N LYS A 99 12.19 -6.61 -8.33
CA LYS A 99 10.85 -7.13 -8.04
C LYS A 99 9.83 -6.00 -7.87
N TRP A 100 10.23 -4.87 -7.29
CA TRP A 100 9.36 -3.72 -7.14
C TRP A 100 9.36 -2.79 -8.36
N ASN A 101 10.41 -2.83 -9.18
CA ASN A 101 10.59 -1.98 -10.36
C ASN A 101 11.20 -2.81 -11.51
N PRO A 102 10.40 -3.62 -12.23
CA PRO A 102 10.91 -4.55 -13.24
C PRO A 102 11.68 -3.85 -14.36
N ALA A 103 11.28 -2.63 -14.72
CA ALA A 103 11.92 -1.82 -15.75
C ALA A 103 13.41 -1.51 -15.47
N ILE A 104 13.86 -1.53 -14.21
CA ILE A 104 15.28 -1.34 -13.86
C ILE A 104 16.16 -2.47 -14.45
N GLY A 105 15.64 -3.70 -14.47
CA GLY A 105 16.34 -4.90 -14.90
C GLY A 105 17.47 -5.34 -13.96
N ALA A 106 17.83 -6.63 -13.98
CA ALA A 106 18.84 -7.21 -13.09
C ALA A 106 20.24 -6.57 -13.22
N LYS A 107 20.55 -6.00 -14.40
CA LYS A 107 21.82 -5.31 -14.69
C LYS A 107 21.78 -3.80 -14.37
N CYS A 108 20.69 -3.29 -13.78
CA CYS A 108 20.51 -1.86 -13.49
C CYS A 108 20.57 -0.93 -14.73
N THR A 109 20.36 -1.46 -15.94
CA THR A 109 20.46 -0.66 -17.18
C THR A 109 19.24 0.22 -17.42
N GLY A 110 18.12 -0.05 -16.73
CA GLY A 110 16.86 0.67 -16.91
C GLY A 110 16.58 1.73 -15.85
N LEU A 111 17.55 2.13 -15.01
CA LEU A 111 17.33 3.16 -14.01
C LEU A 111 17.30 4.55 -14.67
N TRP A 112 16.15 5.24 -14.66
CA TRP A 112 15.98 6.52 -15.36
C TRP A 112 16.05 7.69 -14.38
N ALA A 113 16.92 8.65 -14.66
CA ALA A 113 17.00 9.89 -13.89
C ALA A 113 15.71 10.72 -14.01
N LYS A 114 15.39 11.48 -12.96
CA LYS A 114 14.17 12.30 -12.79
C LYS A 114 12.87 11.50 -12.62
N TYR A 115 12.98 10.19 -12.42
CA TYR A 115 11.84 9.31 -12.07
C TYR A 115 11.90 8.90 -10.61
N TYR A 116 10.79 8.39 -10.10
CA TYR A 116 10.71 7.73 -8.80
C TYR A 116 10.70 6.21 -8.95
N VAL A 117 11.39 5.53 -8.02
CA VAL A 117 11.41 4.07 -7.92
C VAL A 117 10.95 3.63 -6.54
N CYS A 118 10.32 2.47 -6.46
CA CYS A 118 9.91 1.86 -5.22
C CYS A 118 11.10 1.23 -4.48
N VAL A 119 11.24 1.55 -3.20
CA VAL A 119 12.31 1.03 -2.33
C VAL A 119 11.76 0.36 -1.07
N GLY A 120 10.44 0.18 -0.99
CA GLY A 120 9.80 -0.57 0.08
C GLY A 120 8.28 -0.67 -0.08
N VAL A 121 7.73 -1.82 0.27
CA VAL A 121 6.30 -2.18 0.19
C VAL A 121 5.66 -2.45 1.54
#